data_AF-G3PSD2-F1
#
_entry.id   AF-G3PSD2-F1
#
_cell.length_a   1.000
_cell.length_b   1.000
_cell.length_c   1.000
_cell.angle_alpha   90.00
_cell.angle_beta   90.00
_cell.angle_gamma   90.00
#
_symmetry.space_group_name_H-M   'P 1'
#
loop_
_entity.id
_entity.type
_entity.pdbx_description
1 polymer ?
#
loop_
_entity_poly.entity_id
_entity_poly.type
_entity_poly.pdbx_seq_one_letter_code
_entity_poly.pdbx_strand_id
1 'polypeptide(L)'
;AFGSMSSWDTAVFIEIGVLAAGLPDMAMSALVREQIEGITPAAVSMIPPDKFSVVFHQRQISMFSYEQAAAVTVEQLSALSDIQRTALAMVLTPWEDRPVDFRGKK
;
A
#
# COMPACT_ATOMS: atom_id res chain seq x y z
N ALA A 1 -15.96 23.36 17.63
CA ALA A 1 -15.52 23.28 16.22
C ALA A 1 -14.01 23.36 16.24
N PHE A 2 -13.32 22.27 15.89
CA PHE A 2 -11.86 22.23 15.93
C PHE A 2 -11.33 22.87 14.64
N GLY A 3 -10.44 23.85 14.81
CA GLY A 3 -9.92 24.71 13.76
C GLY A 3 -9.06 24.00 12.73
N SER A 4 -8.67 24.76 11.71
CA SER A 4 -7.96 24.31 10.51
C SER A 4 -6.77 23.40 10.85
N MET A 5 -6.69 22.25 10.16
CA MET A 5 -5.67 21.18 10.29
C MET A 5 -4.21 21.63 10.11
N SER A 6 -3.99 22.93 9.88
CA SER A 6 -2.72 23.54 9.51
C SER A 6 -1.83 23.92 10.70
N SER A 7 -2.29 23.79 11.96
CA SER A 7 -1.51 24.17 13.15
C SER A 7 -1.09 23.01 14.06
N TRP A 8 -1.30 21.77 13.63
CA TRP A 8 -0.98 20.61 14.48
C TRP A 8 0.52 20.32 14.39
N ASP A 9 1.26 20.71 15.42
CA ASP A 9 2.64 20.29 15.62
C ASP A 9 2.69 18.84 16.13
N THR A 10 3.82 18.17 15.91
CA THR A 10 4.11 16.76 16.22
C THR A 10 3.77 16.37 17.66
N ALA A 11 3.76 17.33 18.59
CA ALA A 11 3.38 17.12 19.99
C ALA A 11 1.88 16.80 20.20
N VAL A 12 0.98 17.30 19.36
CA VAL A 12 -0.47 17.02 19.47
C VAL A 12 -0.79 15.56 19.13
N PHE A 13 -0.01 14.94 18.25
CA PHE A 13 -0.12 13.50 17.96
C PHE A 13 0.32 12.62 19.14
N ILE A 14 1.15 13.12 20.04
CA ILE A 14 1.62 12.37 21.21
C ILE A 14 0.60 12.42 22.35
N GLU A 15 -0.10 13.53 22.54
CA GLU A 15 -1.02 13.68 23.68
C GLU A 15 -2.32 12.86 23.55
N ILE A 16 -2.78 12.57 22.32
CA ILE A 16 -3.81 11.55 22.09
C ILE A 16 -3.25 10.11 22.26
N GLY A 17 -1.94 9.94 22.11
CA GLY A 17 -1.27 8.64 22.24
C GLY A 17 -1.24 8.06 23.65
N VAL A 18 -1.46 8.86 24.71
CA VAL A 18 -1.33 8.40 26.10
C VAL A 18 -2.61 7.72 26.64
N LEU A 19 -3.76 7.87 25.98
CA LEU A 19 -5.00 7.16 26.36
C LEU A 19 -5.20 5.81 25.68
N ALA A 20 -4.27 5.37 24.82
CA ALA A 20 -4.41 4.16 24.02
C ALA A 20 -3.30 3.15 24.33
N ALA A 21 -3.30 2.56 25.53
CA ALA A 21 -2.51 1.36 25.85
C ALA A 21 -2.97 0.10 25.09
N GLY A 22 -3.50 0.26 23.87
CA GLY A 22 -4.18 -0.77 23.09
C GLY A 22 -5.08 -0.23 21.98
N LEU A 23 -4.68 0.85 21.27
CA LEU A 23 -5.12 0.96 19.87
C LEU A 23 -4.45 -0.22 19.16
N PRO A 24 -5.19 -1.31 18.86
CA PRO A 24 -4.57 -2.55 18.43
C PRO A 24 -3.96 -2.26 17.07
N ASP A 25 -2.79 -2.81 16.77
CA ASP A 25 -2.09 -2.62 15.49
C ASP A 25 -3.00 -2.79 14.25
N MET A 26 -4.12 -3.50 14.41
CA MET A 26 -5.22 -3.64 13.46
C MET A 26 -5.91 -2.32 13.09
N ALA A 27 -6.20 -1.44 14.05
CA ALA A 27 -6.79 -0.12 13.78
C ALA A 27 -5.81 0.79 13.04
N MET A 28 -4.52 0.74 13.39
CA MET A 28 -3.49 1.48 12.67
C MET A 28 -3.25 0.92 11.26
N SER A 29 -3.30 -0.41 11.11
CA SER A 29 -3.19 -1.08 9.81
C SER A 29 -4.39 -0.81 8.90
N ALA A 30 -5.59 -0.68 9.47
CA ALA A 30 -6.78 -0.23 8.76
C ALA A 30 -6.54 1.18 8.22
N LEU A 31 -6.15 2.14 9.07
CA LEU A 31 -5.88 3.52 8.65
C LEU A 31 -4.84 3.61 7.51
N VAL A 32 -3.81 2.77 7.53
CA VAL A 32 -2.82 2.68 6.44
C VAL A 32 -3.43 2.09 5.16
N ARG A 33 -4.30 1.08 5.27
CA ARG A 33 -5.05 0.52 4.13
C ARG A 33 -5.98 1.56 3.52
N GLU A 34 -6.79 2.26 4.32
CA GLU A 34 -7.71 3.27 3.80
C GLU A 34 -6.97 4.41 3.08
N GLN A 35 -5.78 4.79 3.58
CA GLN A 35 -4.93 5.75 2.89
C GLN A 35 -4.45 5.26 1.53
N ILE A 36 -4.05 3.99 1.42
CA ILE A 36 -3.61 3.38 0.15
C ILE A 36 -4.79 3.22 -0.81
N GLU A 37 -5.96 2.77 -0.34
CA GLU A 37 -7.18 2.65 -1.13
C GLU A 37 -7.65 4.01 -1.67
N GLY A 38 -7.42 5.10 -0.94
CA GLY A 38 -7.70 6.45 -1.38
C GLY A 38 -6.79 6.99 -2.49
N ILE A 39 -5.67 6.32 -2.80
CA ILE A 39 -4.77 6.75 -3.87
C ILE A 39 -5.36 6.35 -5.22
N THR A 40 -5.68 7.31 -6.08
CA THR A 40 -6.20 6.96 -7.41
C THR A 40 -5.09 6.36 -8.28
N PRO A 41 -5.40 5.47 -9.23
CA PRO A 41 -4.40 4.95 -10.18
C PRO A 41 -3.67 6.07 -10.94
N ALA A 42 -4.38 7.16 -11.29
CA ALA A 42 -3.77 8.33 -11.90
C ALA A 42 -2.77 9.05 -10.97
N ALA A 43 -3.05 9.10 -9.67
CA ALA A 43 -2.10 9.63 -8.70
C ALA A 43 -0.88 8.72 -8.56
N VAL A 44 -1.06 7.38 -8.59
CA VAL A 44 0.05 6.41 -8.57
C VAL A 44 1.03 6.69 -9.71
N SER A 45 0.55 6.84 -10.95
CA SER A 45 1.42 7.06 -12.12
C SER A 45 2.14 8.41 -12.12
N MET A 46 1.65 9.40 -11.36
CA MET A 46 2.27 10.72 -11.23
C MET A 46 3.42 10.76 -10.20
N ILE A 47 3.57 9.74 -9.35
CA ILE A 47 4.62 9.72 -8.32
C ILE A 47 6.00 9.54 -9.01
N PRO A 48 6.99 10.42 -8.78
CA PRO A 48 8.32 10.24 -9.35
C PRO A 48 8.94 8.87 -8.99
N PRO A 49 9.66 8.19 -9.90
CA PRO A 49 10.18 6.83 -9.66
C PRO A 49 11.03 6.67 -8.41
N ASP A 50 11.89 7.65 -8.11
CA ASP A 50 12.74 7.68 -6.92
C ASP A 50 11.94 7.82 -5.63
N LYS A 51 10.82 8.56 -5.67
CA LYS A 51 9.90 8.70 -4.54
C LYS A 51 9.03 7.48 -4.38
N PHE A 52 8.59 6.88 -5.48
CA PHE A 52 7.75 5.69 -5.47
C PHE A 52 8.42 4.52 -4.73
N SER A 53 9.69 4.25 -5.05
CA SER A 53 10.45 3.15 -4.42
C SER A 53 10.76 3.38 -2.94
N VAL A 54 10.82 4.63 -2.49
CA VAL A 54 11.07 5.00 -1.08
C VAL A 54 9.78 5.05 -0.25
N VAL A 55 8.69 5.54 -0.83
CA VAL A 55 7.40 5.71 -0.13
C VAL A 55 6.66 4.40 0.05
N PHE A 56 6.76 3.47 -0.92
CA PHE A 56 6.03 2.20 -0.88
C PHE A 56 6.95 1.00 -0.65
N HIS A 57 6.93 0.47 0.58
CA HIS A 57 7.48 -0.85 0.87
C HIS A 57 6.61 -1.98 0.32
N GLN A 58 7.18 -3.18 0.22
CA GLN A 58 6.51 -4.37 -0.31
C GLN A 58 5.15 -4.64 0.37
N ARG A 59 5.02 -4.38 1.67
CA ARG A 59 3.76 -4.55 2.41
C ARG A 59 2.67 -3.58 1.95
N GLN A 60 3.05 -2.34 1.61
CA GLN A 60 2.11 -1.34 1.10
C GLN A 60 1.75 -1.63 -0.36
N ILE A 61 2.73 -2.06 -1.16
CA ILE A 61 2.48 -2.51 -2.54
C ILE A 61 1.49 -3.68 -2.56
N SER A 62 1.62 -4.65 -1.64
CA SER A 62 0.66 -5.76 -1.50
C SER A 62 -0.76 -5.34 -1.09
N MET A 63 -0.97 -4.08 -0.68
CA MET A 63 -2.30 -3.53 -0.39
C MET A 63 -2.91 -2.80 -1.59
N PHE A 64 -2.17 -2.62 -2.69
CA PHE A 64 -2.69 -1.96 -3.87
C PHE A 64 -3.86 -2.75 -4.47
N SER A 65 -4.82 -2.03 -5.03
CA SER A 65 -5.78 -2.61 -5.95
C SER A 65 -5.08 -3.01 -7.26
N TYR A 66 -5.73 -3.88 -8.03
CA TYR A 66 -5.24 -4.24 -9.36
C TYR A 66 -5.04 -3.01 -10.25
N GLU A 67 -5.99 -2.06 -10.23
CA GLU A 67 -5.91 -0.84 -11.03
C GLU A 67 -4.74 0.07 -10.62
N GLN A 68 -4.51 0.22 -9.30
CA GLN A 68 -3.37 0.96 -8.78
C GLN A 68 -2.04 0.31 -9.19
N ALA A 69 -1.95 -1.02 -9.06
CA ALA A 69 -0.77 -1.78 -9.47
C ALA A 69 -0.52 -1.70 -10.98
N ALA A 70 -1.59 -1.73 -11.80
CA ALA A 70 -1.50 -1.61 -13.25
C ALA A 70 -1.11 -0.21 -13.72
N ALA A 71 -1.34 0.81 -12.89
CA ALA A 71 -0.92 2.18 -13.17
C ALA A 71 0.54 2.48 -12.81
N VAL A 72 1.27 1.53 -12.20
CA VAL A 72 2.70 1.67 -11.95
C VAL A 72 3.45 1.74 -13.29
N THR A 73 4.21 2.82 -13.50
CA THR A 73 4.91 3.04 -14.78
C THR A 73 6.16 2.16 -14.91
N VAL A 74 6.69 2.06 -16.13
CA VAL A 74 7.93 1.31 -16.40
C VAL A 74 9.11 1.92 -15.64
N GLU A 75 9.16 3.24 -15.55
CA GLU A 75 10.20 3.97 -14.83
C GLU A 75 10.10 3.70 -13.33
N GLN A 76 8.89 3.75 -12.75
CA GLN A 76 8.66 3.39 -11.35
C GLN A 76 9.06 1.93 -11.07
N LEU A 77 8.64 1.00 -11.93
CA LEU A 77 9.00 -0.41 -11.85
C LEU A 77 10.52 -0.61 -11.86
N SER A 78 11.23 0.15 -12.71
CA SER A 78 12.69 0.07 -12.82
C SER A 78 13.40 0.50 -11.53
N ALA A 79 12.82 1.41 -10.76
CA ALA A 79 13.35 1.92 -9.50
C ALA A 79 13.06 0.99 -8.29
N LEU A 80 12.19 -0.01 -8.44
CA LEU A 80 11.85 -0.95 -7.37
C LEU A 80 12.94 -2.00 -7.15
N SER A 81 13.14 -2.36 -5.88
CA SER A 81 13.89 -3.56 -5.48
C SER A 81 13.18 -4.86 -5.89
N ASP A 82 13.92 -5.98 -5.92
CA ASP A 82 13.37 -7.29 -6.32
C ASP A 82 12.17 -7.73 -5.46
N ILE A 83 12.21 -7.42 -4.16
CA ILE A 83 11.11 -7.75 -3.22
C ILE A 83 9.87 -6.90 -3.53
N GLN A 84 10.04 -5.60 -3.82
CA GLN A 84 8.94 -4.72 -4.22
C GLN A 84 8.33 -5.14 -5.57
N ARG A 85 9.17 -5.52 -6.55
CA ARG A 85 8.71 -6.05 -7.84
C ARG A 85 7.92 -7.35 -7.67
N THR A 86 8.36 -8.23 -6.78
CA THR A 86 7.64 -9.47 -6.46
C THR A 86 6.28 -9.18 -5.85
N ALA A 87 6.20 -8.23 -4.90
CA ALA A 87 4.93 -7.82 -4.32
C ALA A 87 3.98 -7.22 -5.36
N LEU A 88 4.49 -6.38 -6.26
CA LEU A 88 3.69 -5.82 -7.35
C LEU A 88 3.20 -6.91 -8.31
N ALA A 89 4.07 -7.86 -8.66
CA ALA A 89 3.70 -9.01 -9.49
C ALA A 89 2.58 -9.84 -8.85
N MET A 90 2.63 -10.07 -7.53
CA MET A 90 1.56 -10.78 -6.82
C MET A 90 0.21 -10.06 -6.86
N VAL A 91 0.19 -8.72 -6.92
CA VAL A 91 -1.05 -7.95 -7.08
C VAL A 91 -1.54 -8.01 -8.54
N LEU A 92 -0.61 -7.97 -9.50
CA LEU A 92 -0.90 -8.03 -10.94
C LEU A 92 -1.24 -9.44 -11.45
N THR A 93 -0.93 -10.47 -10.68
CA THR A 93 -1.41 -11.83 -10.90
C THR A 93 -2.53 -12.10 -9.92
N PRO A 94 -3.81 -11.85 -10.30
CA PRO A 94 -4.91 -12.45 -9.58
C PRO A 94 -4.60 -13.94 -9.48
N TRP A 95 -4.66 -14.50 -8.28
CA TRP A 95 -4.75 -15.94 -8.14
C TRP A 95 -6.08 -16.33 -8.78
N GLU A 96 -6.09 -16.53 -10.10
CA GLU A 96 -7.09 -17.40 -10.69
C GLU A 96 -7.01 -18.68 -9.88
N ASP A 97 -8.14 -19.09 -9.31
CA ASP A 97 -8.45 -20.47 -9.01
C ASP A 97 -8.12 -21.29 -10.27
N ARG A 98 -6.85 -21.57 -10.53
CA ARG A 98 -6.48 -22.72 -11.33
C ARG A 98 -6.99 -23.86 -10.49
N PRO A 99 -8.05 -24.59 -10.90
CA PRO A 99 -8.32 -25.86 -10.26
C PRO A 99 -7.01 -26.62 -10.37
N VAL A 100 -6.38 -26.93 -9.24
CA VAL A 100 -5.24 -27.82 -9.22
C VAL A 100 -5.80 -29.13 -9.75
N ASP A 101 -5.58 -29.38 -11.04
CA ASP A 101 -6.07 -30.59 -11.68
C ASP A 101 -5.20 -31.74 -11.17
N PHE A 102 -5.63 -32.32 -10.05
CA PHE A 102 -5.07 -33.55 -9.52
C PHE A 102 -5.50 -34.78 -10.34
N ARG A 103 -6.21 -34.63 -11.48
CA ARG A 103 -6.55 -35.74 -12.37
C ARG A 103 -5.56 -35.89 -13.54
N GLY A 104 -4.42 -36.47 -13.21
CA GLY A 104 -3.57 -37.17 -14.17
C GLY A 104 -2.15 -37.22 -13.64
N LYS A 105 -1.66 -38.35 -13.13
CA LYS A 105 -1.62 -39.66 -13.78
C LYS A 105 -1.73 -40.78 -12.74
N LYS A 106 -2.39 -41.86 -13.15
CA LYS A 106 -2.27 -43.19 -12.55
C LYS A 106 -0.83 -43.68 -12.60
#